data_AF-A0A7W0G138-F1
#
_entry.id   AF-A0A7W0G138-F1
#
_cell.length_a   1.000
_cell.length_b   1.000
_cell.length_c   1.000
_cell.angle_alpha   90.00
_cell.angle_beta   90.00
_cell.angle_gamma   90.00
#
_symmetry.space_group_name_H-M   'P 1'
#
loop_
_entity.id
_entity.type
_entity.pdbx_description
1 polymer ?
#
loop_
_entity_poly.entity_id
_entity_poly.type
_entity_poly.pdbx_seq_one_letter_code
_entity_poly.pdbx_strand_id
1 'polypeptide(L)' 'MKDTLLSVAVLVSILLASALVTNWFARNMYNHCLKCKTMNAKRRANCRTCGEPLE' A
#
# COMPACT_ATOMS: atom_id res chain seq x y z
N MET A 1 26.77 11.22 -22.58
CA MET A 1 26.78 10.34 -21.39
C MET A 1 26.22 11.02 -20.15
N LYS A 2 26.52 12.30 -19.88
CA LYS A 2 25.92 13.06 -18.76
C LYS A 2 24.39 13.14 -18.85
N ASP A 3 23.85 13.40 -20.04
CA ASP A 3 22.40 13.44 -20.27
C ASP A 3 21.73 12.09 -20.01
N THR A 4 22.39 11.01 -20.41
CA THR A 4 21.93 9.64 -20.18
C THR A 4 21.85 9.32 -18.69
N LEU A 5 22.86 9.76 -17.94
CA LEU A 5 22.93 9.58 -16.49
C LEU A 5 21.87 10.43 -15.76
N LEU A 6 21.61 11.65 -16.26
CA LEU A 6 20.55 12.51 -15.77
C LEU A 6 19.15 11.90 -16.00
N SER A 7 18.90 11.36 -17.20
CA SER A 7 17.63 10.66 -17.51
C SER A 7 17.41 9.44 -16.63
N VAL A 8 18.46 8.63 -16.39
CA VAL A 8 18.38 7.48 -15.48
C VAL A 8 18.09 7.94 -14.05
N ALA A 9 18.75 8.98 -13.56
CA ALA A 9 18.51 9.50 -12.22
C ALA A 9 17.07 10.00 -12.03
N VAL A 10 16.52 10.69 -13.03
CA VAL A 10 15.12 11.15 -13.01
C VAL A 10 14.14 9.98 -13.04
N LEU A 11 14.40 8.95 -13.85
CA LEU A 11 13.54 7.77 -13.90
C LEU A 11 13.54 7.03 -12.56
N VAL A 12 14.71 6.81 -11.97
CA VAL A 12 14.84 6.13 -10.68
C VAL A 12 14.13 6.92 -9.57
N SER A 13 14.25 8.25 -9.56
CA SER A 13 13.60 9.08 -8.55
C SER A 13 12.09 9.03 -8.65
N ILE A 14 11.53 9.09 -9.86
CA ILE A 14 10.08 8.97 -10.09
C ILE A 14 9.59 7.59 -9.64
N LEU A 15 10.27 6.51 -10.06
CA LEU A 15 9.87 5.15 -9.70
C LEU A 15 9.90 4.90 -8.19
N LEU A 16 10.94 5.38 -7.51
CA LEU A 16 11.04 5.28 -6.05
C LEU A 16 9.93 6.08 -5.36
N ALA A 17 9.69 7.32 -5.78
CA ALA A 17 8.63 8.15 -5.21
C ALA A 17 7.25 7.50 -5.42
N SER A 18 6.95 7.04 -6.62
CA SER A 18 5.70 6.34 -6.92
C SER A 18 5.54 5.06 -6.10
N ALA A 19 6.61 4.27 -5.94
CA ALA A 19 6.58 3.05 -5.14
C ALA A 19 6.30 3.35 -3.65
N LEU A 20 6.92 4.38 -3.08
CA LEU A 20 6.70 4.80 -1.70
C LEU A 20 5.26 5.24 -1.48
N VAL A 21 4.73 6.10 -2.35
CA VAL A 21 3.34 6.59 -2.26
C VAL A 21 2.35 5.44 -2.41
N THR A 22 2.56 4.57 -3.41
CA THR A 22 1.67 3.42 -3.66
C THR A 22 1.66 2.46 -2.50
N ASN A 23 2.83 2.13 -1.95
CA ASN A 23 2.95 1.24 -0.81
C ASN A 23 2.30 1.83 0.45
N TRP A 24 2.50 3.13 0.70
CA TRP A 24 1.84 3.81 1.81
C TRP A 24 0.32 3.78 1.69
N PHE A 25 -0.20 4.08 0.49
CA PHE A 25 -1.63 4.04 0.23
C PHE A 25 -2.22 2.63 0.38
N ALA A 26 -1.51 1.62 -0.15
CA ALA A 26 -1.89 0.21 0.00
C ALA A 26 -1.97 -0.19 1.48
N ARG A 27 -1.00 0.22 2.31
CA ARG A 27 -1.01 -0.09 3.76
C ARG A 27 -2.17 0.58 4.49
N ASN A 28 -2.60 1.77 4.08
CA ASN A 28 -3.72 2.46 4.72
C ASN A 28 -5.10 1.94 4.27
N MET A 29 -5.18 1.22 3.15
CA MET A 29 -6.43 0.68 2.60
C MET A 29 -6.91 -0.60 3.30
N TYR A 30 -6.05 -1.28 4.05
CA TYR A 30 -6.37 -2.57 4.67
C TYR A 30 -6.13 -2.57 6.17
N ASN A 31 -7.07 -3.16 6.92
CA ASN A 31 -6.94 -3.46 8.34
C ASN A 31 -6.85 -4.98 8.54
N HIS A 32 -6.13 -5.42 9.56
CA HIS A 32 -6.15 -6.82 9.98
C HIS A 32 -7.21 -7.01 11.06
N CYS A 33 -8.06 -8.03 10.91
CA CYS A 33 -9.03 -8.38 11.95
C CYS A 33 -8.30 -8.81 13.23
N LEU A 34 -8.71 -8.30 14.39
CA LEU A 34 -8.09 -8.62 15.68
C LEU A 34 -8.24 -10.09 16.07
N LYS A 35 -9.38 -10.72 15.70
CA LYS A 35 -9.70 -12.11 16.05
C LYS A 35 -9.00 -13.13 15.16
N CYS A 36 -9.16 -13.02 13.85
CA CYS A 36 -8.68 -14.03 12.89
C CYS A 36 -7.46 -13.60 12.06
N LYS A 37 -6.92 -12.40 12.29
CA LYS A 37 -5.77 -11.80 11.57
C LYS A 37 -5.93 -11.67 10.06
N THR A 38 -7.12 -11.95 9.53
CA THR A 38 -7.41 -11.80 8.11
C THR A 38 -7.33 -10.34 7.69
N MET A 39 -6.65 -10.09 6.57
CA MET A 39 -6.58 -8.78 5.96
C MET A 39 -7.91 -8.42 5.29
N ASN A 40 -8.47 -7.26 5.64
CA ASN A 40 -9.74 -6.77 5.14
C ASN A 40 -9.60 -5.33 4.66
N ALA A 41 -10.35 -4.95 3.63
CA ALA A 41 -10.39 -3.56 3.19
C ALA A 41 -11.05 -2.69 4.28
N LYS A 42 -10.43 -1.54 4.59
CA LYS A 42 -10.85 -0.61 5.64
C LYS A 42 -12.27 -0.07 5.46
N ARG A 43 -12.81 -0.11 4.24
CA ARG A 43 -14.21 0.24 3.93
C ARG A 43 -15.25 -0.78 4.45
N ARG A 44 -14.83 -1.97 4.88
CA ARG A 44 -15.75 -3.00 5.39
C ARG A 44 -15.98 -2.78 6.88
N ALA A 45 -17.23 -2.81 7.30
CA ALA A 45 -17.58 -2.80 8.72
C ALA A 45 -17.24 -4.13 9.42
N ASN A 46 -17.33 -5.26 8.69
CA ASN A 46 -17.15 -6.61 9.24
C ASN A 46 -16.09 -7.42 8.49
N CYS A 47 -15.46 -8.35 9.20
CA CYS A 47 -14.43 -9.24 8.68
C CYS A 47 -15.02 -10.24 7.68
N ARG A 48 -14.36 -10.41 6.53
CA ARG A 48 -14.79 -11.30 5.45
C ARG A 48 -14.81 -12.79 5.81
N THR A 49 -14.05 -13.19 6.82
CA THR A 49 -13.82 -14.60 7.16
C THR A 49 -14.57 -15.01 8.42
N CYS A 50 -14.56 -14.18 9.47
CA CYS A 50 -15.20 -14.51 10.75
C CYS A 50 -16.43 -13.65 11.09
N GLY A 51 -16.75 -12.62 10.30
CA GLY A 51 -17.91 -11.76 10.53
C GLY A 51 -17.78 -10.74 11.67
N GLU A 52 -16.69 -10.76 12.46
CA GLU A 52 -16.44 -9.77 13.52
C GLU A 52 -16.32 -8.34 12.99
N PRO A 53 -16.75 -7.32 13.75
CA PRO A 53 -16.54 -5.94 13.40
C PRO A 53 -15.04 -5.61 13.29
N LEU A 54 -14.70 -4.80 12.28
CA LEU A 54 -13.36 -4.30 12.01
C LEU A 54 -13.24 -2.88 12.58
N GLU A 55 -13.18 -2.80 13.91
CA GLU A 55 -12.97 -1.54 14.66
C GLU A 55 -11.48 -1.19 14.77
#